data_AF-A0A7C3L1Z4-F1
#
_entry.id   AF-A0A7C3L1Z4-F1
#
_cell.length_a   1.000
_cell.length_b   1.000
_cell.length_c   1.000
_cell.angle_alpha   90.00
_cell.angle_beta   90.00
_cell.angle_gamma   90.00
#
_symmetry.space_group_name_H-M   'P 1'
#
loop_
_entity.id
_entity.type
_entity.pdbx_description
1 polymer ?
#
loop_
_entity_poly.entity_id
_entity_poly.type
_entity_poly.pdbx_seq_one_letter_code
_entity_poly.pdbx_strand_id
1 'polypeptide(L)'
;MGIVPNTRLGKIEFYEAHVGSGGPWPTNAAAIGLTSTSVSALATLTSEARKAYDAAEAARQAARSATQAFYDAVRAMHNGPGAGADMIETIRNKAQTTNDPNVYVLAQIPPPATPGTTPPPGTPFDFTVGLLQNGSLELKWKCNNPSGTSGTIYEVSRRVGGATTGPFQYVGPTGVKSIIDDTVPSNSGPITYQITAIRSTRGGVERGNPGQFTVTFGMGGGGLAITNVSGENVNAKIAA
;
A
#
# COMPACT_ATOMS: atom_id res chain seq x y z
N MET A 1 -20.99 27.33 23.90
CA MET A 1 -20.23 28.27 23.06
C MET A 1 -19.42 29.15 23.99
N GLY A 2 -18.09 29.10 23.92
CA GLY A 2 -17.24 30.03 24.67
C GLY A 2 -17.32 31.42 24.03
N ILE A 3 -17.39 32.47 24.84
CA ILE A 3 -17.40 33.87 24.36
C ILE A 3 -16.11 34.19 23.59
N VAL A 4 -14.99 33.58 24.00
CA VAL A 4 -13.70 33.69 23.34
C VAL A 4 -13.44 32.43 22.50
N PRO A 5 -12.93 32.55 21.25
CA PRO A 5 -12.55 31.40 20.44
C PRO A 5 -11.54 30.47 21.13
N ASN A 6 -11.61 29.17 20.82
CA ASN A 6 -10.70 28.18 21.40
C ASN A 6 -9.32 28.14 20.71
N THR A 7 -9.23 28.58 19.46
CA THR A 7 -7.97 28.60 18.72
C THR A 7 -7.09 29.75 19.20
N ARG A 8 -5.77 29.55 19.24
CA ARG A 8 -4.82 30.58 19.68
C ARG A 8 -4.93 31.86 18.83
N LEU A 9 -4.98 31.70 17.51
CA LEU A 9 -5.18 32.81 16.58
C LEU A 9 -6.53 33.51 16.80
N GLY A 10 -7.61 32.74 16.97
CA GLY A 10 -8.93 33.31 17.24
C GLY A 10 -9.00 34.07 18.57
N LYS A 11 -8.22 33.67 19.59
CA LYS A 11 -8.06 34.46 20.83
C LYS A 11 -7.38 35.80 20.54
N ILE A 12 -6.28 35.79 19.78
CA ILE A 12 -5.55 37.01 19.42
C ILE A 12 -6.47 37.96 18.65
N GLU A 13 -7.13 37.50 17.59
CA GLU A 13 -8.07 38.29 16.77
C GLU A 13 -9.23 38.84 17.60
N PHE A 14 -9.80 38.00 18.48
CA PHE A 14 -10.86 38.43 19.39
C PHE A 14 -10.38 39.58 20.28
N TYR A 15 -9.23 39.43 20.96
CA TYR A 15 -8.75 40.48 21.86
C TYR A 15 -8.34 41.73 21.09
N GLU A 16 -7.71 41.63 19.92
CA GLU A 16 -7.36 42.77 19.06
C GLU A 16 -8.58 43.63 18.71
N ALA A 17 -9.69 42.99 18.32
CA ALA A 17 -10.93 43.68 17.99
C ALA A 17 -11.56 44.42 19.18
N HIS A 18 -11.28 43.99 20.41
CA HIS A 18 -11.88 44.56 21.62
C HIS A 18 -11.00 45.62 22.29
N VAL A 19 -9.68 45.39 22.37
CA VAL A 19 -8.72 46.25 23.09
C VAL A 19 -8.04 47.30 22.22
N GLY A 20 -8.18 47.22 20.88
CA GLY A 20 -7.61 48.18 19.95
C GLY A 20 -8.12 49.61 20.17
N SER A 21 -7.34 50.60 19.71
CA SER A 21 -7.75 52.02 19.78
C SER A 21 -9.09 52.22 19.06
N GLY A 22 -10.09 52.78 19.75
CA GLY A 22 -11.47 52.91 19.26
C GLY A 22 -12.33 51.66 19.41
N GLY A 23 -11.80 50.57 19.98
CA GLY A 23 -12.55 49.37 20.32
C GLY A 23 -13.56 49.60 21.45
N PRO A 24 -14.50 48.64 21.65
CA PRO A 24 -15.55 48.77 22.65
C PRO A 24 -15.03 48.81 24.09
N TRP A 25 -13.92 48.13 24.39
CA TRP A 25 -13.38 48.08 25.75
C TRP A 25 -12.68 49.37 26.18
N PRO A 26 -11.76 49.99 25.40
CA PRO A 26 -11.21 51.29 25.79
C PRO A 26 -12.28 52.39 25.78
N THR A 27 -13.24 52.35 24.86
CA THR A 27 -14.33 53.35 24.78
C THR A 27 -15.29 53.28 25.97
N ASN A 28 -15.65 52.07 26.42
CA ASN A 28 -16.67 51.87 27.46
C ASN A 28 -16.08 51.36 28.79
N ALA A 29 -14.76 51.42 28.99
CA ALA A 29 -14.05 50.73 30.07
C ALA A 29 -14.72 50.89 31.44
N ALA A 30 -14.98 52.13 31.86
CA ALA A 30 -15.61 52.42 33.14
C ALA A 30 -17.05 51.88 33.24
N ALA A 31 -17.82 51.97 32.16
CA ALA A 31 -19.21 51.49 32.11
C ALA A 31 -19.31 49.95 32.21
N ILE A 32 -18.28 49.23 31.75
CA ILE A 32 -18.20 47.76 31.82
C ILE A 32 -17.36 47.25 33.00
N GLY A 33 -16.95 48.13 33.92
CA GLY A 33 -16.20 47.77 35.12
C GLY A 33 -14.73 47.41 34.90
N LEU A 34 -14.14 47.83 33.78
CA LEU A 34 -12.72 47.69 33.50
C LEU A 34 -11.95 48.99 33.82
N THR A 35 -10.67 48.86 34.17
CA THR A 35 -9.77 50.01 34.28
C THR A 35 -9.05 50.25 32.96
N SER A 36 -8.80 51.52 32.61
CA SER A 36 -8.00 51.86 31.42
C SER A 36 -6.61 51.21 31.45
N THR A 37 -5.99 51.12 32.62
CA THR A 37 -4.71 50.43 32.83
C THR A 37 -4.78 48.95 32.45
N SER A 38 -5.83 48.23 32.85
CA SER A 38 -5.99 46.80 32.51
C SER A 38 -6.22 46.57 31.02
N VAL A 39 -7.00 47.44 30.36
CA VAL A 39 -7.22 47.37 28.90
C VAL A 39 -5.92 47.63 28.14
N SER A 40 -5.14 48.63 28.57
CA SER A 40 -3.84 48.94 27.99
C SER A 40 -2.84 47.79 28.16
N ALA A 41 -2.77 47.19 29.35
CA ALA A 41 -1.91 46.03 29.59
C ALA A 41 -2.29 44.84 28.69
N LEU A 42 -3.59 44.56 28.53
CA LEU A 42 -4.05 43.51 27.63
C LEU A 42 -3.75 43.82 26.16
N ALA A 43 -3.85 45.08 25.74
CA ALA A 43 -3.47 45.50 24.38
C ALA A 43 -1.99 45.22 24.10
N THR A 44 -1.10 45.49 25.05
CA THR A 44 0.32 45.16 24.96
C THR A 44 0.53 43.65 24.82
N LEU A 45 -0.06 42.84 25.70
CA LEU A 45 0.05 41.37 25.64
C LEU A 45 -0.49 40.81 24.32
N THR A 46 -1.58 41.38 23.81
CA THR A 46 -2.18 40.96 22.54
C THR A 46 -1.25 41.29 21.36
N SER A 47 -0.61 42.47 21.36
CA SER A 47 0.39 42.84 20.36
C SER A 47 1.63 41.93 20.41
N GLU A 48 2.11 41.59 21.60
CA GLU A 48 3.21 40.65 21.79
C GLU A 48 2.85 39.24 21.28
N ALA A 49 1.63 38.77 21.57
CA ALA A 49 1.14 37.48 21.09
C ALA A 49 1.04 37.45 19.56
N ARG A 50 0.57 38.53 18.91
CA ARG A 50 0.54 38.67 17.45
C ARG A 50 1.95 38.60 16.86
N LYS A 51 2.90 39.38 17.38
CA LYS A 51 4.31 39.35 16.94
C LYS A 51 4.92 37.95 17.08
N ALA A 52 4.67 37.27 18.19
CA ALA A 52 5.15 35.90 18.40
C ALA A 52 4.53 34.90 17.43
N TYR A 53 3.24 35.06 17.10
CA TYR A 53 2.56 34.23 16.10
C TYR A 53 3.18 34.41 14.70
N ASP A 54 3.37 35.66 14.27
CA ASP A 54 3.94 35.98 12.95
C ASP A 54 5.39 35.47 12.83
N ALA A 55 6.19 35.63 13.89
CA ALA A 55 7.54 35.09 13.96
C ALA A 55 7.57 33.56 13.87
N ALA A 56 6.61 32.87 14.51
CA ALA A 56 6.48 31.42 14.44
C ALA A 56 6.09 30.94 13.03
N GLU A 57 5.16 31.62 12.35
CA GLU A 57 4.80 31.28 10.97
C GLU A 57 5.97 31.51 10.00
N ALA A 58 6.68 32.64 10.14
CA ALA A 58 7.88 32.91 9.36
C ALA A 58 8.95 31.82 9.56
N ALA A 59 9.19 31.40 10.80
CA ALA A 59 10.12 30.32 11.10
C ALA A 59 9.70 28.97 10.48
N ARG A 60 8.40 28.64 10.46
CA ARG A 60 7.89 27.42 9.81
C ARG A 60 8.08 27.48 8.30
N GLN A 61 7.84 28.62 7.67
CA GLN A 61 8.07 28.80 6.24
C GLN A 61 9.56 28.67 5.90
N ALA A 62 10.44 29.32 6.68
CA ALA A 62 11.89 29.21 6.52
C ALA A 62 12.38 27.75 6.66
N ALA A 63 11.85 27.01 7.63
CA ALA A 63 12.17 25.59 7.80
C ALA A 63 11.77 24.75 6.58
N ARG A 64 10.56 24.95 6.04
CA ARG A 64 10.09 24.25 4.82
C ARG A 64 10.99 24.57 3.62
N SER A 65 11.35 25.83 3.43
CA SER A 65 12.24 26.26 2.35
C SER A 65 13.63 25.65 2.49
N ALA A 66 14.19 25.59 3.71
CA ALA A 66 15.49 24.97 3.97
C ALA A 66 15.46 23.46 3.69
N THR A 67 14.40 22.76 4.08
CA THR A 67 14.21 21.34 3.77
C THR A 67 14.11 21.11 2.26
N GLN A 68 13.36 21.94 1.54
CA GLN A 68 13.27 21.86 0.08
C GLN A 68 14.63 22.06 -0.58
N ALA A 69 15.38 23.07 -0.17
CA ALA A 69 16.73 23.35 -0.68
C ALA A 69 17.69 22.17 -0.45
N PHE A 70 17.61 21.49 0.70
CA PHE A 70 18.37 20.27 0.95
C PHE A 70 18.02 19.15 -0.04
N TYR A 71 16.73 18.87 -0.25
CA TYR A 71 16.31 17.83 -1.19
C TYR A 71 16.70 18.17 -2.63
N ASP A 72 16.61 19.43 -3.03
CA ASP A 72 17.02 19.87 -4.36
C ASP A 72 18.54 19.76 -4.53
N ALA A 73 19.34 20.10 -3.51
CA ALA A 73 20.78 19.91 -3.53
C ALA A 73 21.17 18.42 -3.64
N VAL A 74 20.51 17.53 -2.88
CA VAL A 74 20.73 16.08 -2.98
C VAL A 74 20.32 15.54 -4.35
N ARG A 75 19.20 16.01 -4.89
CA ARG A 75 18.76 15.64 -6.24
C ARG A 75 19.77 16.08 -7.30
N ALA A 76 20.29 17.31 -7.21
CA ALA A 76 21.30 17.81 -8.12
C ALA A 76 22.63 17.04 -8.00
N MET A 77 23.04 16.68 -6.79
CA MET A 77 24.23 15.85 -6.56
C MET A 77 24.11 14.45 -7.18
N HIS A 78 22.91 13.85 -7.16
CA HIS A 78 22.71 12.51 -7.71
C HIS A 78 22.43 12.51 -9.21
N ASN A 79 21.52 13.36 -9.67
CA ASN A 79 20.96 13.34 -11.03
C ASN A 79 21.35 14.55 -11.89
N GLY A 80 22.19 15.46 -11.38
CA GLY A 80 22.67 16.60 -12.15
C GLY A 80 23.58 16.15 -13.31
N PRO A 81 23.67 16.93 -14.39
CA PRO A 81 24.62 16.65 -15.48
C PRO A 81 26.06 16.58 -14.97
N GLY A 82 26.73 15.46 -15.23
CA GLY A 82 28.09 15.18 -14.76
C GLY A 82 28.19 14.81 -13.27
N ALA A 83 27.07 14.53 -12.60
CA ALA A 83 27.04 14.23 -11.17
C ALA A 83 27.09 12.72 -10.88
N GLY A 84 26.66 12.30 -9.69
CA GLY A 84 26.90 10.94 -9.18
C GLY A 84 26.38 9.81 -10.08
N ALA A 85 25.19 9.95 -10.67
CA ALA A 85 24.63 8.94 -11.57
C ALA A 85 25.48 8.76 -12.83
N ASP A 86 25.88 9.85 -13.48
CA ASP A 86 26.71 9.83 -14.69
C ASP A 86 28.10 9.23 -14.41
N MET A 87 28.66 9.50 -13.22
CA MET A 87 29.92 8.89 -12.79
C MET A 87 29.78 7.38 -12.61
N ILE A 88 28.69 6.91 -11.98
CA ILE A 88 28.42 5.47 -11.83
C ILE A 88 28.21 4.80 -13.20
N GLU A 89 27.51 5.47 -14.12
CA GLU A 89 27.31 4.98 -15.48
C GLU A 89 28.65 4.89 -16.24
N THR A 90 29.52 5.89 -16.10
CA THR A 90 30.86 5.87 -16.70
C THR A 90 31.70 4.70 -16.16
N ILE A 91 31.66 4.43 -14.85
CA ILE A 91 32.34 3.28 -14.24
C ILE A 91 31.80 1.97 -14.80
N ARG A 92 30.47 1.83 -14.89
CA ARG A 92 29.81 0.65 -15.48
C ARG A 92 30.23 0.44 -16.93
N ASN A 93 30.19 1.50 -17.73
CA ASN A 93 30.58 1.46 -19.14
C ASN A 93 32.05 1.08 -19.31
N LYS A 94 32.93 1.59 -18.44
CA LYS A 94 34.35 1.19 -18.43
C LYS A 94 34.50 -0.30 -18.14
N ALA A 95 33.88 -0.81 -17.06
CA ALA A 95 33.94 -2.22 -16.69
C ALA A 95 33.43 -3.14 -17.82
N GLN A 96 32.35 -2.76 -18.51
CA GLN A 96 31.79 -3.51 -19.63
C GLN A 96 32.66 -3.46 -20.88
N THR A 97 33.13 -2.28 -21.28
CA THR A 97 33.93 -2.12 -22.51
C THR A 97 35.31 -2.77 -22.42
N THR A 98 35.90 -2.84 -21.22
CA THR A 98 37.18 -3.53 -21.00
C THR A 98 37.02 -4.97 -20.52
N ASN A 99 35.79 -5.44 -20.28
CA ASN A 99 35.50 -6.74 -19.68
C ASN A 99 36.31 -7.00 -18.39
N ASP A 100 36.46 -5.98 -17.55
CA ASP A 100 37.27 -6.04 -16.32
C ASP A 100 36.43 -5.71 -15.07
N PRO A 101 36.02 -6.72 -14.29
CA PRO A 101 35.28 -6.53 -13.05
C PRO A 101 36.07 -5.80 -11.96
N ASN A 102 37.41 -5.73 -12.03
CA ASN A 102 38.22 -5.04 -11.01
C ASN A 102 37.96 -3.53 -10.97
N VAL A 103 37.37 -2.96 -12.03
CA VAL A 103 36.94 -1.56 -12.09
C VAL A 103 35.97 -1.22 -10.93
N TYR A 104 35.07 -2.14 -10.55
CA TYR A 104 34.16 -1.94 -9.42
C TYR A 104 34.90 -1.95 -8.07
N VAL A 105 35.93 -2.80 -7.92
CA VAL A 105 36.76 -2.88 -6.73
C VAL A 105 37.56 -1.60 -6.53
N LEU A 106 38.16 -1.07 -7.61
CA LEU A 106 38.88 0.20 -7.60
C LEU A 106 37.95 1.38 -7.24
N ALA A 107 36.71 1.35 -7.73
CA ALA A 107 35.68 2.33 -7.40
C ALA A 107 35.02 2.11 -6.02
N GLN A 108 35.35 1.02 -5.31
CA GLN A 108 34.76 0.63 -4.03
C GLN A 108 33.21 0.54 -4.05
N ILE A 109 32.65 0.12 -5.18
CA ILE A 109 31.21 -0.08 -5.34
C ILE A 109 30.92 -1.56 -5.60
N PRO A 110 29.78 -2.10 -5.11
CA PRO A 110 29.39 -3.45 -5.45
C PRO A 110 29.08 -3.54 -6.95
N PRO A 111 29.42 -4.66 -7.60
CA PRO A 111 29.03 -4.89 -8.99
C PRO A 111 27.50 -4.95 -9.12
N PRO A 112 26.94 -4.64 -10.31
CA PRO A 112 25.51 -4.79 -10.57
C PRO A 112 25.04 -6.21 -10.27
N ALA A 113 23.84 -6.33 -9.70
CA ALA A 113 23.25 -7.64 -9.43
C ALA A 113 23.05 -8.42 -10.74
N THR A 114 23.41 -9.71 -10.72
CA THR A 114 23.14 -10.63 -11.82
C THR A 114 21.62 -10.71 -12.05
N PRO A 115 21.13 -10.59 -13.30
CA PRO A 115 19.72 -10.79 -13.59
C PRO A 115 19.25 -12.16 -13.09
N GLY A 116 18.31 -12.16 -12.15
CA GLY A 116 17.73 -13.39 -11.62
C GLY A 116 16.67 -13.98 -12.54
N THR A 117 16.51 -15.30 -12.53
CA THR A 117 15.34 -15.97 -13.11
C THR A 117 14.14 -15.71 -12.20
N THR A 118 13.06 -15.15 -12.75
CA THR A 118 11.83 -14.93 -11.96
C THR A 118 11.24 -16.28 -11.52
N PRO A 119 10.97 -16.50 -10.24
CA PRO A 119 10.38 -17.77 -9.78
C PRO A 119 8.97 -17.96 -10.35
N PRO A 120 8.49 -19.22 -10.50
CA PRO A 120 7.12 -19.51 -10.91
C PRO A 120 6.07 -18.85 -9.99
N PRO A 121 4.83 -18.66 -10.47
CA PRO A 121 3.72 -18.18 -9.65
C PRO A 121 3.48 -19.03 -8.39
N GLY A 122 2.95 -18.42 -7.34
CA GLY A 122 2.68 -19.11 -6.08
C GLY A 122 1.50 -20.09 -6.15
N THR A 123 1.41 -20.99 -5.17
CA THR A 123 0.27 -21.89 -4.98
C THR A 123 -0.89 -21.15 -4.28
N PRO A 124 -2.13 -21.21 -4.80
CA PRO A 124 -3.30 -20.70 -4.08
C PRO A 124 -3.58 -21.47 -2.78
N PHE A 125 -3.99 -20.76 -1.74
CA PHE A 125 -4.29 -21.30 -0.41
C PHE A 125 -5.37 -20.47 0.30
N ASP A 126 -5.81 -20.91 1.49
CA ASP A 126 -6.81 -20.20 2.31
C ASP A 126 -8.12 -19.92 1.54
N PHE A 127 -8.73 -21.01 1.07
CA PHE A 127 -9.94 -20.97 0.26
C PHE A 127 -11.17 -20.68 1.12
N THR A 128 -11.99 -19.72 0.67
CA THR A 128 -13.28 -19.39 1.28
C THR A 128 -14.37 -19.52 0.21
N VAL A 129 -15.53 -20.04 0.62
CA VAL A 129 -16.68 -20.23 -0.26
C VAL A 129 -17.90 -19.56 0.35
N GLY A 130 -18.57 -18.72 -0.42
CA GLY A 130 -19.86 -18.12 -0.09
C GLY A 130 -20.94 -18.65 -1.03
N LEU A 131 -22.13 -18.96 -0.49
CA LEU A 131 -23.31 -19.24 -1.30
C LEU A 131 -24.10 -17.93 -1.48
N LEU A 132 -24.30 -17.52 -2.73
CA LEU A 132 -25.07 -16.33 -3.07
C LEU A 132 -26.58 -16.65 -3.11
N GLN A 133 -27.41 -15.62 -2.97
CA GLN A 133 -28.88 -15.77 -2.94
C GLN A 133 -29.46 -16.39 -4.23
N ASN A 134 -28.76 -16.25 -5.35
CA ASN A 134 -29.12 -16.83 -6.64
C ASN A 134 -28.64 -18.28 -6.82
N GLY A 135 -28.00 -18.88 -5.81
CA GLY A 135 -27.47 -20.25 -5.85
C GLY A 135 -26.05 -20.37 -6.42
N SER A 136 -25.43 -19.29 -6.87
CA SER A 136 -24.04 -19.29 -7.34
C SER A 136 -23.05 -19.41 -6.18
N LEU A 137 -21.85 -19.92 -6.46
CA LEU A 137 -20.76 -19.99 -5.48
C LEU A 137 -19.76 -18.87 -5.70
N GLU A 138 -19.52 -18.07 -4.68
CA GLU A 138 -18.38 -17.16 -4.64
C GLU A 138 -17.18 -17.88 -4.04
N LEU A 139 -16.08 -17.96 -4.80
CA LEU A 139 -14.82 -18.57 -4.38
C LEU A 139 -13.80 -17.47 -4.17
N LYS A 140 -13.12 -17.47 -3.02
CA LYS A 140 -12.04 -16.53 -2.66
C LYS A 140 -10.82 -17.29 -2.18
N TRP A 141 -9.62 -16.77 -2.45
CA TRP A 141 -8.37 -17.40 -2.02
C TRP A 141 -7.26 -16.38 -1.74
N LYS A 142 -6.19 -16.85 -1.11
CA LYS A 142 -4.90 -16.18 -1.02
C LYS A 142 -3.90 -16.85 -1.95
N CYS A 143 -2.85 -16.12 -2.28
CA CYS A 143 -1.75 -16.61 -3.11
C CYS A 143 -0.54 -15.69 -2.90
N ASN A 144 0.61 -16.28 -2.55
CA ASN A 144 1.86 -15.57 -2.33
C ASN A 144 2.68 -15.61 -3.63
N ASN A 145 2.45 -14.65 -4.52
CA ASN A 145 3.24 -14.53 -5.74
C ASN A 145 4.61 -13.90 -5.41
N PRO A 146 5.68 -14.25 -6.17
CA PRO A 146 7.00 -13.66 -5.97
C PRO A 146 6.96 -12.11 -6.07
N SER A 147 7.73 -11.43 -5.24
CA SER A 147 7.84 -9.97 -5.26
C SER A 147 8.44 -9.45 -6.57
N GLY A 148 8.02 -8.26 -7.00
CA GLY A 148 8.47 -7.67 -8.26
C GLY A 148 7.86 -8.30 -9.51
N THR A 149 6.80 -9.10 -9.37
CA THR A 149 6.12 -9.76 -10.49
C THR A 149 4.70 -9.24 -10.67
N SER A 150 4.26 -9.10 -11.91
CA SER A 150 2.92 -8.62 -12.30
C SER A 150 2.30 -9.54 -13.36
N GLY A 151 0.99 -9.41 -13.58
CA GLY A 151 0.29 -10.18 -14.63
C GLY A 151 -0.01 -11.64 -14.28
N THR A 152 -0.15 -11.98 -13.00
CA THR A 152 -0.64 -13.31 -12.60
C THR A 152 -2.15 -13.42 -12.82
N ILE A 153 -2.57 -14.43 -13.56
CA ILE A 153 -3.96 -14.82 -13.78
C ILE A 153 -4.18 -16.15 -13.05
N TYR A 154 -5.39 -16.39 -12.57
CA TYR A 154 -5.78 -17.66 -11.94
C TYR A 154 -6.74 -18.40 -12.86
N GLU A 155 -6.35 -19.58 -13.30
CA GLU A 155 -7.23 -20.52 -13.98
C GLU A 155 -8.00 -21.33 -12.94
N VAL A 156 -9.33 -21.27 -13.00
CA VAL A 156 -10.21 -22.02 -12.12
C VAL A 156 -10.83 -23.17 -12.89
N SER A 157 -10.70 -24.38 -12.36
CA SER A 157 -11.32 -25.58 -12.90
C SER A 157 -12.06 -26.32 -11.78
N ARG A 158 -13.10 -27.08 -12.12
CA ARG A 158 -13.94 -27.81 -11.17
C ARG A 158 -14.24 -29.22 -11.62
N ARG A 159 -14.55 -30.10 -10.67
CA ARG A 159 -15.17 -31.41 -10.93
C ARG A 159 -16.31 -31.65 -9.94
N VAL A 160 -17.37 -32.31 -10.41
CA VAL A 160 -18.57 -32.61 -9.62
C VAL A 160 -18.59 -34.11 -9.32
N GLY A 161 -18.92 -34.48 -8.08
CA GLY A 161 -18.99 -35.88 -7.65
C GLY A 161 -17.83 -36.35 -6.75
N GLY A 162 -17.14 -35.42 -6.08
CA GLY A 162 -16.08 -35.73 -5.11
C GLY A 162 -14.65 -35.77 -5.66
N ALA A 163 -13.70 -36.08 -4.78
CA ALA A 163 -12.25 -35.90 -5.00
C ALA A 163 -11.60 -36.88 -5.99
N THR A 164 -12.34 -37.81 -6.60
CA THR A 164 -11.79 -38.81 -7.55
C THR A 164 -12.64 -39.00 -8.80
N THR A 165 -13.73 -38.24 -8.96
CA THR A 165 -14.69 -38.46 -10.05
C THR A 165 -14.44 -37.48 -11.20
N GLY A 166 -14.00 -38.00 -12.34
CA GLY A 166 -13.92 -37.28 -13.62
C GLY A 166 -12.79 -36.23 -13.76
N PRO A 167 -12.56 -35.73 -14.99
CA PRO A 167 -11.58 -34.68 -15.25
C PRO A 167 -12.05 -33.31 -14.72
N PHE A 168 -11.10 -32.45 -14.34
CA PHE A 168 -11.40 -31.05 -14.05
C PHE A 168 -11.85 -30.32 -15.33
N GLN A 169 -13.03 -29.72 -15.28
CA GLN A 169 -13.57 -28.86 -16.32
C GLN A 169 -13.21 -27.41 -16.03
N TYR A 170 -12.79 -26.70 -17.06
CA TYR A 170 -12.45 -25.28 -16.94
C TYR A 170 -13.70 -24.46 -16.65
N VAL A 171 -13.63 -23.62 -15.61
CA VAL A 171 -14.70 -22.69 -15.21
C VAL A 171 -14.42 -21.31 -15.80
N GLY A 172 -13.20 -20.82 -15.65
CA GLY A 172 -12.83 -19.52 -16.18
C GLY A 172 -11.51 -18.97 -15.62
N PRO A 173 -10.96 -17.92 -16.25
CA PRO A 173 -9.79 -17.22 -15.75
C PRO A 173 -10.22 -16.02 -14.91
N THR A 174 -9.38 -15.61 -13.96
CA THR A 174 -9.55 -14.34 -13.26
C THR A 174 -8.23 -13.66 -12.94
N GLY A 175 -8.17 -12.34 -13.11
CA GLY A 175 -7.01 -11.53 -12.70
C GLY A 175 -7.02 -11.16 -11.21
N VAL A 176 -8.08 -11.52 -10.49
CA VAL A 176 -8.25 -11.24 -9.05
C VAL A 176 -8.42 -12.55 -8.29
N LYS A 177 -8.22 -12.52 -6.97
CA LYS A 177 -8.28 -13.73 -6.12
C LYS A 177 -9.72 -14.10 -5.72
N SER A 178 -10.65 -13.98 -6.67
CA SER A 178 -12.07 -14.25 -6.50
C SER A 178 -12.72 -14.60 -7.84
N ILE A 179 -13.70 -15.49 -7.83
CA ILE A 179 -14.59 -15.78 -8.96
C ILE A 179 -15.98 -16.13 -8.45
N ILE A 180 -17.01 -15.83 -9.25
CA ILE A 180 -18.37 -16.33 -9.05
C ILE A 180 -18.58 -17.45 -10.06
N ASP A 181 -18.87 -18.65 -9.57
CA ASP A 181 -19.27 -19.79 -10.39
C ASP A 181 -20.81 -19.89 -10.36
N ASP A 182 -21.43 -19.39 -11.42
CA ASP A 182 -22.88 -19.43 -11.66
C ASP A 182 -23.31 -20.66 -12.47
N THR A 183 -22.36 -21.46 -12.92
CA THR A 183 -22.61 -22.62 -13.78
C THR A 183 -22.83 -23.91 -12.99
N VAL A 184 -22.83 -23.86 -11.65
CA VAL A 184 -23.00 -25.03 -10.78
C VAL A 184 -24.43 -25.55 -10.89
N PRO A 185 -24.65 -26.81 -11.31
CA PRO A 185 -25.99 -27.39 -11.36
C PRO A 185 -26.64 -27.48 -9.97
N SER A 186 -27.96 -27.28 -9.91
CA SER A 186 -28.74 -27.54 -8.69
C SER A 186 -28.60 -28.99 -8.26
N ASN A 187 -28.59 -29.25 -6.95
CA ASN A 187 -28.45 -30.58 -6.36
C ASN A 187 -27.14 -31.29 -6.72
N SER A 188 -26.07 -30.52 -6.95
CA SER A 188 -24.72 -31.07 -7.13
C SER A 188 -24.25 -31.77 -5.86
N GLY A 189 -23.61 -32.94 -6.02
CA GLY A 189 -22.82 -33.57 -4.97
C GLY A 189 -21.57 -32.74 -4.61
N PRO A 190 -20.63 -33.28 -3.83
CA PRO A 190 -19.40 -32.57 -3.49
C PRO A 190 -18.64 -32.09 -4.74
N ILE A 191 -18.18 -30.85 -4.73
CA ILE A 191 -17.45 -30.21 -5.84
C ILE A 191 -16.01 -29.97 -5.41
N THR A 192 -15.04 -30.46 -6.18
CA THR A 192 -13.64 -30.06 -5.98
C THR A 192 -13.28 -28.98 -6.97
N TYR A 193 -12.73 -27.88 -6.47
CA TYR A 193 -12.13 -26.82 -7.27
C TYR A 193 -10.61 -26.98 -7.29
N GLN A 194 -10.02 -26.65 -8.43
CA GLN A 194 -8.59 -26.50 -8.63
C GLN A 194 -8.31 -25.11 -9.15
N ILE A 195 -7.41 -24.38 -8.48
CA ILE A 195 -6.98 -23.05 -8.88
C ILE A 195 -5.49 -23.09 -9.16
N THR A 196 -5.10 -22.68 -10.37
CA THR A 196 -3.71 -22.61 -10.81
C THR A 196 -3.34 -21.18 -11.15
N ALA A 197 -2.32 -20.63 -10.49
CA ALA A 197 -1.75 -19.34 -10.86
C ALA A 197 -0.89 -19.49 -12.12
N ILE A 198 -1.13 -18.67 -13.13
CA ILE A 198 -0.39 -18.63 -14.40
C ILE A 198 0.16 -17.23 -14.62
N ARG A 199 1.32 -17.13 -15.27
CA ARG A 199 1.92 -15.85 -15.67
C ARG A 199 2.49 -15.97 -17.07
N SER A 200 2.19 -14.99 -17.91
CA SER A 200 2.88 -14.85 -19.20
C SER A 200 4.27 -14.25 -18.95
N THR A 201 5.32 -14.97 -19.31
CA THR A 201 6.70 -14.47 -19.31
C THR A 201 7.24 -14.42 -20.73
N ARG A 202 8.38 -13.75 -20.93
CA ARG A 202 9.05 -13.65 -22.25
C ARG A 202 9.40 -15.03 -22.84
N GLY A 203 9.54 -16.05 -21.99
CA GLY A 203 9.87 -17.43 -22.37
C GLY A 203 8.66 -18.37 -22.52
N GLY A 204 7.43 -17.89 -22.33
CA GLY A 204 6.21 -18.71 -22.41
C GLY A 204 5.28 -18.52 -21.23
N VAL A 205 4.36 -19.46 -21.03
CA VAL A 205 3.43 -19.45 -19.88
C VAL A 205 4.04 -20.25 -18.74
N GLU A 206 4.32 -19.58 -17.63
CA GLU A 206 4.74 -20.22 -16.39
C GLU A 206 3.53 -20.53 -15.52
N ARG A 207 3.49 -21.74 -14.96
CA ARG A 207 2.39 -22.24 -14.14
C ARG A 207 2.92 -22.54 -12.74
N GLY A 208 2.23 -22.01 -11.73
CA GLY A 208 2.44 -22.38 -10.33
C GLY A 208 1.80 -23.73 -10.02
N ASN A 209 2.08 -24.26 -8.83
CA ASN A 209 1.42 -25.48 -8.37
C ASN A 209 -0.09 -25.20 -8.16
N PRO A 210 -0.98 -26.15 -8.52
CA PRO A 210 -2.41 -26.01 -8.28
C PRO A 210 -2.72 -26.10 -6.78
N GLY A 211 -3.62 -25.25 -6.31
CA GLY A 211 -4.29 -25.42 -5.02
C GLY A 211 -5.67 -26.04 -5.23
N GLN A 212 -6.05 -27.01 -4.40
CA GLN A 212 -7.35 -27.68 -4.48
C GLN A 212 -8.11 -27.61 -3.17
N PHE A 213 -9.44 -27.55 -3.25
CA PHE A 213 -10.33 -27.65 -2.09
C PHE A 213 -11.67 -28.27 -2.50
N THR A 214 -12.33 -28.94 -1.56
CA THR A 214 -13.64 -29.56 -1.80
C THR A 214 -14.73 -28.83 -1.04
N VAL A 215 -15.78 -28.48 -1.75
CA VAL A 215 -17.03 -27.92 -1.24
C VAL A 215 -18.03 -29.06 -1.11
N THR A 216 -18.45 -29.34 0.12
CA THR A 216 -19.45 -30.38 0.40
C THR A 216 -20.76 -29.73 0.79
N PHE A 217 -21.83 -30.12 0.11
CA PHE A 217 -23.19 -29.74 0.45
C PHE A 217 -23.79 -30.80 1.38
N GLY A 218 -24.26 -30.40 2.56
CA GLY A 218 -24.82 -31.31 3.56
C GLY A 218 -26.32 -31.11 3.77
N MET A 219 -27.10 -32.20 3.63
CA MET A 219 -28.40 -32.36 4.26
C MET A 219 -28.18 -32.93 5.67
N GLY A 220 -27.97 -32.06 6.66
CA GLY A 220 -27.74 -32.48 8.04
C GLY A 220 -27.35 -31.31 8.92
N GLY A 221 -28.34 -30.53 9.35
CA GLY A 221 -28.23 -29.62 10.50
C GLY A 221 -27.08 -28.60 10.45
N GLY A 222 -27.21 -27.58 9.61
CA GLY A 222 -26.58 -26.28 9.82
C GLY A 222 -25.15 -26.07 9.28
N GLY A 223 -25.00 -25.87 7.97
CA GLY A 223 -23.88 -25.10 7.41
C GLY A 223 -23.15 -25.70 6.22
N LEU A 224 -22.60 -24.82 5.37
CA LEU A 224 -21.62 -25.16 4.32
C LEU A 224 -20.32 -25.66 4.97
N ALA A 225 -19.83 -26.82 4.57
CA ALA A 225 -18.55 -27.36 5.02
C ALA A 225 -17.51 -27.31 3.88
N ILE A 226 -16.38 -26.64 4.14
CA ILE A 226 -15.22 -26.62 3.26
C ILE A 226 -14.18 -27.59 3.82
N THR A 227 -13.73 -28.54 3.01
CA THR A 227 -12.61 -29.43 3.37
C THR A 227 -11.42 -29.09 2.46
N ASN A 228 -10.37 -28.52 3.06
CA ASN A 228 -9.11 -28.30 2.36
C ASN A 228 -8.32 -29.60 2.28
N VAL A 229 -7.92 -29.98 1.06
CA VAL A 229 -6.90 -31.01 0.84
C VAL A 229 -5.68 -30.28 0.29
N SER A 230 -4.74 -29.94 1.16
CA SER A 230 -3.46 -29.39 0.72
C SER A 230 -2.67 -30.50 0.04
N GLY A 231 -2.34 -30.30 -1.24
CA GLY A 231 -1.35 -31.11 -1.95
C GLY A 231 -0.02 -31.07 -1.21
N GLU A 232 0.46 -32.24 -0.83
CA GLU A 232 1.71 -32.46 -0.13
C GLU A 232 2.88 -31.92 -0.97
N ASN A 233 3.71 -31.05 -0.38
CA ASN A 233 5.00 -30.68 -0.94
C ASN A 233 5.92 -31.90 -0.85
N VAL A 234 5.88 -32.79 -1.85
CA VAL A 234 6.90 -33.82 -2.00
C VAL A 234 8.16 -33.17 -2.58
N ASN A 235 8.92 -32.50 -1.71
CA ASN A 235 10.31 -32.16 -1.98
C ASN A 235 11.14 -33.45 -1.81
N ALA A 236 11.02 -34.38 -2.76
CA ALA A 236 11.95 -35.49 -2.87
C ALA A 236 13.29 -34.94 -3.39
N LYS A 237 14.22 -34.67 -2.48
CA LYS A 237 15.64 -34.57 -2.83
C LYS A 237 16.07 -35.93 -3.38
N ILE A 238 16.21 -36.04 -4.69
CA ILE A 238 16.98 -37.11 -5.31
C ILE A 238 18.45 -36.74 -5.09
N ALA A 239 19.11 -37.47 -4.20
CA ALA A 239 20.55 -37.53 -4.13
C ALA A 239 21.06 -38.28 -5.38
N ALA A 240 21.99 -37.66 -6.10
CA ALA A 240 22.95 -38.33 -6.96
C ALA A 240 24.33 -37.78 -6.58
#